data_AF-A0A3M0CF54-F1
#
_entry.id   AF-A0A3M0CF54-F1
#
_cell.length_a   1.000
_cell.length_b   1.000
_cell.length_c   1.000
_cell.angle_alpha   90.00
_cell.angle_beta   90.00
_cell.angle_gamma   90.00
#
_symmetry.space_group_name_H-M   'P 1'
#
loop_
_entity.id
_entity.type
_entity.pdbx_description
1 polymer ?
#
loop_
_entity_poly.entity_id
_entity_poly.type
_entity_poly.pdbx_seq_one_letter_code
_entity_poly.pdbx_strand_id
1 'polypeptide(L)' 'MGVLALRYAVVAYMVVFLVVTTWPGVLLFNKVRPLVFGLPFNLFFIALIIVGALCLLVALYRSEQRSGEE' A
#
# COMPACT_ATOMS: atom_id res chain seq x y z
N MET A 1 -18.56 3.96 7.90
CA MET A 1 -18.21 3.23 6.66
C MET A 1 -18.38 1.75 6.95
N GLY A 2 -19.19 1.03 6.17
CA GLY A 2 -19.41 -0.41 6.41
C GLY A 2 -18.16 -1.24 6.10
N VAL A 3 -18.00 -2.38 6.77
CA VAL A 3 -16.88 -3.33 6.59
C VAL A 3 -16.70 -3.71 5.11
N LEU A 4 -17.80 -3.81 4.36
CA LEU A 4 -17.79 -4.06 2.91
C LEU A 4 -17.03 -3.00 2.12
N ALA A 5 -17.23 -1.71 2.43
CA ALA A 5 -16.52 -0.63 1.76
C ALA A 5 -15.01 -0.69 2.05
N LEU A 6 -14.63 -1.08 3.27
CA LEU A 6 -13.24 -1.27 3.64
C LEU A 6 -12.60 -2.45 2.89
N ARG A 7 -13.34 -3.56 2.74
CA ARG A 7 -12.89 -4.72 1.95
C ARG A 7 -12.66 -4.34 0.49
N TYR A 8 -13.58 -3.60 -0.13
CA TYR A 8 -13.37 -3.10 -1.50
C TYR A 8 -12.16 -2.16 -1.59
N ALA A 9 -11.94 -1.31 -0.59
CA ALA A 9 -10.76 -0.44 -0.54
C ALA A 9 -9.45 -1.24 -0.43
N VAL A 10 -9.41 -2.30 0.39
CA VAL A 10 -8.25 -3.20 0.49
C VAL A 10 -7.99 -3.91 -0.83
N VAL A 11 -9.02 -4.46 -1.48
CA VAL A 11 -8.87 -5.14 -2.78
C VAL A 11 -8.35 -4.17 -3.84
N ALA A 12 -8.96 -2.98 -3.95
CA ALA A 12 -8.51 -1.96 -4.89
C ALA A 12 -7.05 -1.54 -4.62
N TYR A 13 -6.69 -1.36 -3.34
CA TYR A 13 -5.32 -1.03 -2.96
C TYR A 13 -4.34 -2.14 -3.32
N MET A 14 -4.70 -3.42 -3.13
CA MET A 14 -3.86 -4.55 -3.48
C MET A 14 -3.65 -4.69 -4.99
N VAL A 15 -4.67 -4.37 -5.79
CA VAL A 15 -4.52 -4.30 -7.26
C VAL A 15 -3.55 -3.19 -7.66
N VAL A 16 -3.69 -1.99 -7.08
CA VAL A 16 -2.77 -0.87 -7.32
C VAL A 16 -1.35 -1.23 -6.86
N PHE A 17 -1.21 -1.84 -5.69
CA PHE A 17 0.07 -2.33 -5.16
C PHE A 17 0.74 -3.30 -6.14
N LEU A 18 -0.02 -4.28 -6.65
CA LEU A 18 0.49 -5.27 -7.59
C LEU A 18 0.93 -4.60 -8.90
N VAL A 19 0.12 -3.70 -9.45
CA VAL A 19 0.46 -2.98 -10.69
C VAL A 19 1.69 -2.12 -10.48
N VAL A 20 1.77 -1.35 -9.39
CA VAL A 20 2.92 -0.45 -9.15
C VAL A 20 4.22 -1.23 -8.90
N THR A 21 4.15 -2.40 -8.26
CA THR A 21 5.34 -3.22 -7.95
C THR A 21 5.75 -4.16 -9.09
N THR A 22 4.79 -4.65 -9.89
CA THR A 22 5.01 -5.67 -10.92
C THR A 22 5.12 -5.07 -12.32
N TRP A 23 4.44 -3.95 -12.59
CA TRP A 23 4.61 -3.26 -13.87
C TRP A 23 6.07 -2.79 -14.00
N PRO A 24 6.74 -3.04 -15.13
CA PRO A 24 8.15 -2.71 -15.28
C PRO A 24 8.32 -1.19 -15.53
N GLY A 25 7.94 -0.37 -14.54
CA GLY A 25 8.27 1.05 -14.45
C GLY A 25 9.74 1.30 -14.09
N VAL A 26 10.55 0.23 -14.02
CA VAL A 26 11.98 0.24 -13.68
C VAL A 26 12.78 1.19 -14.59
N LEU A 27 12.29 1.56 -15.78
CA LEU A 27 12.97 2.50 -16.66
C LEU A 27 12.65 3.99 -16.40
N LEU A 28 11.52 4.35 -15.80
CA LEU A 28 11.14 5.76 -15.59
C LEU A 28 11.76 6.37 -14.32
N PHE A 29 12.08 5.55 -13.31
CA PHE A 29 12.61 6.01 -12.02
C PHE A 29 13.91 5.31 -11.56
N ASN A 30 14.71 4.75 -12.47
CA ASN A 30 16.06 4.24 -12.13
C ASN A 30 17.09 5.34 -11.82
N LYS A 31 16.64 6.54 -11.45
CA LYS A 31 17.52 7.59 -11.00
C LYS A 31 17.75 7.42 -9.51
N VAL A 32 19.01 7.19 -9.15
CA VAL A 32 19.49 7.07 -7.75
C VAL A 32 19.21 8.35 -6.95
N ARG A 33 18.98 9.49 -7.62
CA ARG A 33 18.67 10.78 -7.01
C ARG A 33 17.26 11.25 -7.38
N PRO A 34 16.54 11.91 -6.47
CA PRO A 34 16.98 12.33 -5.12
C PRO A 34 16.97 11.17 -4.10
N LEU A 35 17.80 11.31 -3.06
CA LEU A 35 17.79 10.42 -1.90
C LEU A 35 16.79 10.97 -0.87
N VAL A 36 15.90 10.13 -0.36
CA VAL A 36 14.94 10.44 0.71
C VAL A 36 15.29 9.54 1.89
N PHE A 37 15.61 10.13 3.06
CA PHE A 37 16.12 9.40 4.24
C PHE A 37 17.33 8.48 3.94
N GLY A 38 18.18 8.85 2.96
CA GLY A 38 19.33 8.03 2.54
C GLY A 38 18.97 6.88 1.58
N LEU A 39 17.70 6.70 1.23
CA LEU A 39 17.24 5.74 0.24
C LEU A 39 17.02 6.42 -1.11
N PRO A 40 17.33 5.77 -2.25
CA PRO A 40 16.85 6.20 -3.55
C PRO A 40 15.34 6.41 -3.53
N PHE A 41 14.85 7.47 -4.18
CA PHE A 41 13.42 7.80 -4.24
C PHE A 41 12.54 6.61 -4.63
N ASN A 42 13.00 5.75 -5.53
CA ASN A 42 12.30 4.52 -5.92
C ASN A 42 12.08 3.57 -4.72
N LEU A 43 13.11 3.33 -3.90
CA LEU A 43 12.99 2.47 -2.72
C LEU A 43 12.11 3.10 -1.65
N PHE A 44 12.21 4.41 -1.44
CA PHE A 44 11.33 5.14 -0.52
C PHE A 44 9.86 5.04 -0.95
N PHE A 45 9.59 5.20 -2.25
CA PHE A 45 8.24 5.10 -2.80
C PHE A 45 7.64 3.69 -2.62
N ILE A 46 8.43 2.64 -2.89
CA ILE A 46 8.02 1.26 -2.63
C ILE A 46 7.73 1.05 -1.13
N ALA A 47 8.61 1.54 -0.25
CA ALA A 47 8.41 1.44 1.19
C ALA A 47 7.11 2.13 1.64
N LEU A 48 6.81 3.31 1.10
CA LEU A 48 5.59 4.06 1.42
C LEU A 48 4.33 3.28 1.01
N ILE A 49 4.35 2.66 -0.17
CA ILE A 49 3.25 1.80 -0.64
C ILE A 49 3.09 0.55 0.24
N ILE A 50 4.19 -0.05 0.71
CA ILE A 50 4.13 -1.18 1.67
C ILE A 50 3.50 -0.74 3.00
N VAL A 51 3.91 0.42 3.53
CA VAL A 51 3.32 0.97 4.76
C VAL A 51 1.83 1.27 4.58
N GLY A 52 1.42 1.81 3.44
CA GLY A 52 0.01 2.04 3.12
C GLY A 52 -0.82 0.75 3.09
N ALA A 53 -0.28 -0.33 2.49
CA ALA A 53 -0.89 -1.66 2.53
C ALA A 53 -1.08 -2.14 3.97
N LEU A 54 -0.03 -2.03 4.80
CA LEU A 54 -0.08 -2.43 6.20
C LEU A 54 -1.16 -1.66 6.96
N CYS A 55 -1.23 -0.34 6.81
CA CYS A 55 -2.24 0.50 7.45
C CYS A 55 -3.67 0.09 7.07
N LEU A 56 -3.91 -0.20 5.79
CA LEU A 56 -5.22 -0.65 5.30
C LEU A 56 -5.61 -2.01 5.87
N LEU A 57 -4.66 -2.95 5.94
CA LEU A 57 -4.90 -4.27 6.53
C LEU A 57 -5.17 -4.18 8.03
N VAL A 58 -4.43 -3.33 8.76
CA VAL A 58 -4.69 -3.07 10.18
C VAL A 58 -6.06 -2.45 10.37
N ALA A 59 -6.46 -1.50 9.52
CA ALA A 59 -7.79 -0.90 9.57
C ALA A 59 -8.89 -1.94 9.32
N LEU A 60 -8.70 -2.83 8.35
CA LEU A 60 -9.62 -3.94 8.09
C LEU A 60 -9.70 -4.90 9.27
N TYR A 61 -8.56 -5.31 9.82
CA TYR A 61 -8.49 -6.21 10.95
C TYR A 61 -9.18 -5.65 12.21
N ARG A 62 -8.99 -4.36 12.49
CA ARG A 62 -9.69 -3.68 13.60
C ARG A 62 -11.18 -3.53 13.32
N SER A 63 -11.56 -3.28 12.07
CA SER A 63 -12.96 -3.16 11.67
C SER A 63 -13.70 -4.49 11.74
N GLU A 64 -13.06 -5.61 11.40
CA GLU A 64 -13.67 -6.94 11.46
C GLU A 64 -13.82 -7.43 12.89
N GLN A 65 -12.84 -7.19 13.76
CA GLN A 65 -12.97 -7.49 15.19
C GLN A 65 -14.18 -6.80 15.82
N ARG A 66 -14.34 -5.50 15.53
CA ARG A 66 -15.46 -4.72 16.07
C ARG A 66 -16.84 -5.21 15.60
N SER A 67 -16.91 -5.85 14.43
CA SER A 67 -18.16 -6.42 13.91
C SER A 67 -18.40 -7.87 14.34
N GLY A 68 -17.42 -8.55 14.94
CA GLY A 68 -17.59 -9.91 15.46
C GLY A 68 -17.99 -9.99 16.94
N GLU A 69 -18.00 -8.85 17.64
CA GLU A 69 -18.38 -8.73 19.05
C GLU A 69 -19.86 -8.33 19.26
N GLU A 70 -20.62 -8.11 18.17
CA GLU A 70 -22.08 -7.86 18.17
C GLU A 70 -22.85 -9.12 17.74
#